data_AF-A0A392R9I8-F1
#
_entry.id   AF-A0A392R9I8-F1
#
_cell.length_a   1.000
_cell.length_b   1.000
_cell.length_c   1.000
_cell.angle_alpha   90.00
_cell.angle_beta   90.00
_cell.angle_gamma   90.00
#
_symmetry.space_group_name_H-M   'P 1'
#
loop_
_entity.id
_entity.type
_entity.pdbx_description
1 polymer ?
#
loop_
_entity_poly.entity_id
_entity_poly.type
_entity_poly.pdbx_seq_one_letter_code
_entity_poly.pdbx_strand_id
1 'polypeptide(L)'
;CAAVKAACSKAEVAPTEVKSLGFAATCSLVAVDSDNSPVSVSRSGDSRRNVIVWMDHRAVDQAERINTSNSPVLEYCGGAVSPEMQPPKVPSELVP
;
A
#
# COMPACT_ATOMS: atom_id res chain seq x y z
N CYS A 1 9.38 17.72 3.97
CA CYS A 1 7.97 17.89 4.42
C CYS A 1 7.42 19.26 3.99
N ALA A 2 7.19 19.47 2.68
CA ALA A 2 6.80 20.77 2.15
C ALA A 2 5.36 21.15 2.54
N ALA A 3 4.40 20.24 2.36
CA ALA A 3 2.98 20.48 2.65
C ALA A 3 2.73 20.84 4.12
N VAL A 4 3.32 20.10 5.08
CA VAL A 4 3.15 20.39 6.51
C VAL A 4 3.75 21.75 6.87
N LYS A 5 4.96 22.07 6.40
CA LYS A 5 5.59 23.38 6.65
C LYS A 5 4.75 24.53 6.08
N ALA A 6 4.22 24.37 4.88
CA ALA A 6 3.33 25.35 4.25
C ALA A 6 2.02 25.53 5.04
N ALA A 7 1.44 24.43 5.54
CA ALA A 7 0.24 24.46 6.37
C ALA A 7 0.49 25.20 7.70
N CYS A 8 1.58 24.90 8.42
CA CYS A 8 1.94 25.61 9.65
C CYS A 8 2.16 27.10 9.40
N SER A 9 2.89 27.45 8.33
CA SER A 9 3.12 28.85 7.96
C SER A 9 1.83 29.59 7.63
N LYS A 10 0.89 28.94 6.93
CA LYS A 10 -0.41 29.54 6.57
C LYS A 10 -1.34 29.68 7.78
N ALA A 11 -1.19 28.80 8.77
CA ALA A 11 -1.97 28.84 10.00
C ALA A 11 -1.35 29.75 11.09
N GLU A 12 -0.14 30.29 10.87
CA GLU A 12 0.62 31.08 11.85
C GLU A 12 0.87 30.36 13.18
N VAL A 13 0.94 29.03 13.14
CA VAL A 13 1.15 28.18 14.32
C VAL A 13 2.64 27.85 14.47
N ALA A 14 3.19 28.10 15.65
CA ALA A 14 4.56 27.70 15.97
C ALA A 14 4.64 26.16 16.09
N PRO A 15 5.76 25.52 15.68
CA PRO A 15 5.91 24.07 15.80
C PRO A 15 5.66 23.51 17.22
N THR A 16 5.94 24.30 18.26
CA THR A 16 5.72 23.97 19.68
C THR A 16 4.23 23.89 20.08
N GLU A 17 3.35 24.46 19.28
CA GLU A 17 1.91 24.45 19.51
C GLU A 17 1.23 23.22 18.89
N VAL A 18 1.87 22.58 17.90
CA VAL A 18 1.38 21.33 17.29
C VAL A 18 1.54 20.18 18.28
N LYS A 19 0.42 19.63 18.75
CA LYS A 19 0.42 18.56 19.78
C LYS A 19 0.47 17.15 19.21
N SER A 20 0.03 16.95 17.97
CA SER A 20 -0.01 15.63 17.34
C SER A 20 0.03 15.72 15.82
N LEU A 21 0.36 14.60 15.17
CA LEU A 21 0.34 14.42 13.73
C LEU A 21 -0.46 13.16 13.40
N GLY A 22 -1.38 13.27 12.44
CA GLY A 22 -2.12 12.15 11.88
C GLY A 22 -1.78 11.98 10.40
N PHE A 23 -1.61 10.74 9.97
CA PHE A 23 -1.34 10.40 8.58
C PHE A 23 -2.42 9.46 8.07
N ALA A 24 -2.95 9.76 6.90
CA ALA A 24 -3.79 8.87 6.12
C ALA A 24 -3.22 8.80 4.71
N ALA A 25 -3.32 7.63 4.10
CA ALA A 25 -2.87 7.40 2.74
C ALA A 25 -3.84 6.43 2.06
N THR A 26 -3.75 6.35 0.74
CA THR A 26 -4.38 5.26 0.00
C THR A 26 -3.88 3.90 0.50
N CYS A 27 -4.65 2.84 0.33
CA CYS A 27 -4.25 1.46 0.60
C CYS A 27 -3.27 0.88 -0.44
N SER A 28 -2.32 1.70 -0.91
CA SER A 28 -1.23 1.26 -1.80
C SER A 28 -0.24 0.36 -1.06
N LEU A 29 0.43 -0.54 -1.79
CA LEU A 29 1.43 -1.46 -1.24
C LEU A 29 2.83 -0.87 -1.40
N VAL A 30 3.60 -0.77 -0.33
CA VAL A 30 5.01 -0.34 -0.35
C VAL A 30 5.91 -1.56 -0.11
N ALA A 31 6.83 -1.84 -1.02
CA ALA A 31 7.79 -2.93 -0.90
C ALA A 31 9.14 -2.43 -0.38
N VAL A 32 9.65 -3.08 0.66
CA VAL A 32 10.96 -2.83 1.27
C VAL A 32 11.61 -4.16 1.65
N ASP A 33 12.93 -4.16 1.78
CA ASP A 33 13.69 -5.31 2.29
C ASP A 33 13.82 -5.28 3.83
N SER A 34 14.59 -6.22 4.37
CA SER A 34 14.86 -6.34 5.82
C SER A 34 15.56 -5.12 6.43
N ASP A 35 16.25 -4.32 5.60
CA ASP A 35 16.96 -3.12 6.03
C ASP A 35 16.11 -1.85 5.81
N ASN A 36 14.82 -2.01 5.46
CA ASN A 36 13.88 -0.96 5.07
C ASN A 36 14.29 -0.21 3.79
N SER A 37 15.14 -0.80 2.95
CA SER A 37 15.51 -0.20 1.66
C SER A 37 14.43 -0.51 0.61
N PRO A 38 14.15 0.42 -0.32
CA PRO A 38 13.13 0.21 -1.36
C PRO A 38 13.45 -0.99 -2.27
N VAL A 39 12.47 -1.89 -2.44
CA VAL A 39 12.57 -3.01 -3.40
C VAL A 39 11.68 -2.71 -4.61
N SER A 40 12.24 -2.84 -5.81
CA SER A 40 11.47 -2.52 -7.03
C SER A 40 10.28 -3.46 -7.20
N VAL A 41 9.10 -2.89 -7.46
CA VAL A 41 7.88 -3.59 -7.89
C VAL A 41 7.56 -3.32 -9.36
N SER A 42 8.55 -2.86 -10.12
CA SER A 42 8.42 -2.49 -11.53
C SER A 42 9.32 -3.36 -12.39
N ARG A 43 8.87 -3.69 -13.61
CA ARG A 43 9.70 -4.38 -14.62
C ARG A 43 10.96 -3.60 -15.02
N SER A 44 11.01 -2.30 -14.71
CA SER A 44 12.21 -1.47 -14.91
C SER A 44 13.37 -1.80 -13.96
N GLY A 45 13.12 -2.50 -12.85
CA GLY A 45 14.12 -2.75 -11.82
C GLY A 45 14.51 -1.52 -10.98
N ASP A 46 13.95 -0.33 -11.27
CA ASP A 46 14.23 0.89 -10.52
C ASP A 46 13.65 0.77 -9.10
N SER A 47 14.52 0.76 -8.08
CA SER A 47 14.14 0.67 -6.67
C SER A 47 13.30 1.86 -6.20
N ARG A 48 13.35 3.01 -6.89
CA ARG A 48 12.46 4.15 -6.62
C ARG A 48 11.01 3.87 -6.96
N ARG A 49 10.74 2.82 -7.75
CA ARG A 49 9.40 2.33 -8.08
C ARG A 49 9.06 1.14 -7.19
N ASN A 50 8.96 1.39 -5.88
CA ASN A 50 8.65 0.38 -4.86
C ASN A 50 7.19 0.42 -4.35
N VAL A 51 6.31 1.17 -5.02
CA VAL A 51 4.90 1.29 -4.63
C VAL A 51 4.00 0.74 -5.73
N ILE A 52 3.11 -0.19 -5.38
CA ILE A 52 1.97 -0.59 -6.20
C ILE A 52 0.77 0.23 -5.75
N VAL A 53 0.31 1.14 -6.62
CA VAL A 53 -0.83 2.02 -6.31
C VAL A 53 -2.10 1.17 -6.12
N TRP A 54 -3.01 1.61 -5.24
CA TRP A 54 -4.28 0.92 -4.99
C TRP A 54 -5.05 0.55 -6.26
N MET A 55 -5.17 1.50 -7.21
CA MET A 55 -5.86 1.35 -8.51
C MET A 55 -5.13 0.47 -9.55
N ASP A 56 -3.99 -0.11 -9.20
CA ASP A 56 -3.26 -1.03 -10.09
C ASP A 56 -3.95 -2.40 -10.12
N HIS A 57 -4.34 -2.85 -11.32
CA HIS A 57 -5.04 -4.12 -11.57
C HIS A 57 -4.13 -5.20 -12.16
N ARG A 58 -2.82 -5.14 -11.99
CA ARG A 58 -1.91 -6.19 -12.53
C ARG A 58 -2.17 -7.59 -11.98
N ALA A 59 -2.90 -7.69 -10.86
CA ALA A 59 -3.08 -8.91 -10.07
C ALA A 59 -4.46 -9.56 -10.23
N VAL A 60 -5.12 -9.38 -11.38
CA VAL A 60 -6.44 -9.97 -11.66
C VAL A 60 -6.41 -11.50 -11.56
N ASP A 61 -5.48 -12.15 -12.27
CA ASP A 61 -5.36 -13.61 -12.28
C ASP A 61 -5.13 -14.19 -10.87
N GLN A 62 -4.35 -13.49 -10.03
CA GLN A 62 -4.10 -13.87 -8.64
C GLN A 62 -5.37 -13.72 -7.78
N ALA A 63 -6.13 -12.63 -7.98
CA ALA A 63 -7.39 -12.42 -7.27
C ALA A 63 -8.41 -13.51 -7.64
N GLU A 64 -8.52 -13.86 -8.93
CA GLU A 64 -9.35 -14.98 -9.39
C GLU A 64 -8.94 -16.29 -8.73
N ARG A 65 -7.64 -16.61 -8.72
CA ARG A 65 -7.12 -17.80 -8.05
C ARG A 65 -7.46 -17.83 -6.56
N ILE A 66 -7.31 -16.71 -5.84
CA ILE A 66 -7.68 -16.62 -4.43
C ILE A 66 -9.19 -16.85 -4.25
N ASN A 67 -10.02 -16.25 -5.11
CA ASN A 67 -11.47 -16.40 -5.04
C ASN A 67 -11.94 -17.84 -5.28
N THR A 68 -11.18 -18.66 -6.03
CA THR A 68 -11.50 -20.09 -6.18
C THR A 68 -11.22 -20.93 -4.93
N SER A 69 -10.50 -20.41 -3.93
CA SER A 69 -10.14 -21.18 -2.74
C SER A 69 -11.32 -21.40 -1.77
N ASN A 70 -12.43 -20.67 -1.93
CA ASN A 70 -13.58 -20.68 -1.01
C ASN A 70 -13.20 -20.55 0.47
N SER A 71 -12.16 -19.76 0.77
CA SER A 71 -11.70 -19.58 2.15
C SER A 71 -12.73 -18.79 2.96
N PRO A 72 -13.06 -19.18 4.21
CA PRO A 72 -13.97 -18.42 5.08
C PRO A 72 -13.54 -16.97 5.30
N VAL A 73 -12.25 -16.66 5.12
CA VAL A 73 -11.73 -15.28 5.23
C VAL A 73 -12.32 -14.34 4.17
N LEU A 74 -12.77 -14.88 3.03
CA LEU A 74 -13.37 -14.08 1.95
C LEU A 74 -14.68 -13.43 2.36
N GLU A 75 -15.36 -13.95 3.38
CA GLU A 75 -16.59 -13.36 3.94
C GLU A 75 -16.35 -11.96 4.51
N TYR A 76 -15.14 -11.67 5.02
CA TYR A 76 -14.76 -10.32 5.46
C TYR A 76 -14.67 -9.30 4.32
N CYS A 77 -14.63 -9.78 3.07
CA CYS A 77 -14.61 -8.96 1.86
C CYS A 77 -15.91 -9.06 1.04
N GLY A 78 -16.97 -9.67 1.59
CA GLY A 78 -18.23 -9.89 0.87
C GLY A 78 -18.18 -11.04 -0.14
N GLY A 79 -17.30 -12.03 0.09
CA GLY A 79 -17.22 -13.28 -0.68
C GLY A 79 -16.11 -13.31 -1.74
N ALA A 80 -15.46 -12.18 -2.05
CA ALA A 80 -14.37 -12.13 -3.01
C ALA A 80 -13.38 -11.02 -2.69
N VAL A 81 -12.09 -11.26 -2.95
CA VAL A 81 -11.06 -10.21 -2.93
C VAL A 81 -11.01 -9.47 -4.26
N SER A 82 -10.78 -8.15 -4.19
CA SER A 82 -10.52 -7.29 -5.35
C SER A 82 -9.04 -7.34 -5.74
N PRO A 83 -8.68 -7.23 -7.04
CA PRO A 83 -7.27 -7.10 -7.46
C PRO A 83 -6.58 -5.85 -6.89
N GLU A 84 -7.33 -4.87 -6.37
CA GLU A 84 -6.79 -3.68 -5.73
C GLU A 84 -6.27 -3.94 -4.30
N MET A 85 -6.73 -5.03 -3.67
CA MET A 85 -6.32 -5.42 -2.33
C MET A 85 -4.89 -5.99 -2.32
N GLN A 86 -4.32 -6.10 -1.12
CA GLN A 86 -2.93 -6.49 -0.91
C GLN A 86 -2.66 -7.97 -1.19
N PRO A 87 -3.48 -8.94 -0.77
CA PRO A 87 -3.15 -10.36 -0.95
C PRO A 87 -2.90 -10.76 -2.41
N PRO A 88 -3.72 -10.34 -3.41
CA PRO A 88 -3.42 -10.64 -4.81
C PRO A 88 -2.10 -10.04 -5.33
N LYS A 89 -1.65 -8.91 -4.75
CA LYS A 89 -0.45 -8.18 -5.19
C LYS A 89 0.85 -8.78 -4.67
N VAL A 90 0.79 -9.68 -3.68
CA VAL A 90 1.96 -10.33 -3.10
C VAL A 90 2.18 -11.70 -3.79
N PRO A 91 3.40 -12.00 -4.27
CA PRO A 91 3.72 -13.33 -4.80
C PRO A 91 3.40 -14.45 -3.81
N SER A 92 2.78 -15.53 -4.28
CA SER A 92 2.35 -16.67 -3.45
C SER A 92 3.49 -17.40 -2.72
N GLU A 93 4.75 -17.18 -3.12
CA GLU A 93 5.94 -17.77 -2.48
C GLU A 93 6.33 -17.06 -1.16
N LEU A 94 5.68 -15.94 -0.83
CA LEU A 94 5.96 -15.14 0.37
C LEU A 94 4.91 -15.30 1.47
N VAL A 95 3.91 -16.16 1.28
CA VAL A 95 2.92 -16.51 2.31
C VAL A 95 3.23 -17.93 2.81
N PRO A 96 3.63 -18.11 4.09
CA PRO A 96 3.95 -19.42 4.64
C PRO A 96 2.75 -20.37 4.71
#